data_AF-A0A9Q6I6V7-F1
#
_entry.id   AF-A0A9Q6I6V7-F1
#
_cell.length_a   1.000
_cell.length_b   1.000
_cell.length_c   1.000
_cell.angle_alpha   90.00
_cell.angle_beta   90.00
_cell.angle_gamma   90.00
#
_symmetry.space_group_name_H-M   'P 1'
#
loop_
_entity.id
_entity.type
_entity.pdbx_description
1 polymer ?
#
loop_
_entity_poly.entity_id
_entity_poly.type
_entity_poly.pdbx_seq_one_letter_code
_entity_poly.pdbx_strand_id
1 'polypeptide(L)'
;MLSRTIHTLGPAGTNCEKAGYLWLKNNNFNGEVILYSTLEEALVEVKKNKQDLLLGCAVYPDLHHIVFKNLIEMEIKDSFIMPTWNMVLAVKDKNTSLTKESTISSHPAPAHLASLYSEHVKLVNSNVQAALECANDNTVGCITTLKAVQENGLHIIEDFGEVPMCFTIHGHRH
;
A
#
# COMPACT_ATOMS: atom_id res chain seq x y z
N MET A 1 25.99 9.30 9.32
CA MET A 1 24.79 8.46 9.26
C MET A 1 24.89 7.63 7.99
N LEU A 2 24.67 6.32 8.04
CA LEU A 2 24.75 5.48 6.85
C LEU A 2 23.55 5.76 5.93
N SER A 3 23.76 5.67 4.61
CA SER A 3 22.69 5.83 3.62
C SER A 3 22.12 4.46 3.26
N ARG A 4 20.79 4.33 3.17
CA ARG A 4 20.11 3.11 2.72
C ARG A 4 18.97 3.44 1.78
N THR A 5 18.75 2.62 0.76
CA THR A 5 17.62 2.74 -0.15
C THR A 5 16.66 1.58 0.09
N ILE A 6 15.38 1.90 0.30
CA ILE A 6 14.30 0.91 0.40
C ILE A 6 13.56 0.86 -0.93
N HIS A 7 13.47 -0.31 -1.53
CA HIS A 7 12.66 -0.55 -2.72
C HIS A 7 11.35 -1.22 -2.29
N THR A 8 10.20 -0.72 -2.76
CA THR A 8 8.91 -1.28 -2.35
C THR A 8 7.80 -1.03 -3.37
N LEU A 9 6.61 -1.57 -3.07
CA LEU A 9 5.42 -1.45 -3.89
C LEU A 9 4.83 -0.03 -3.81
N GLY A 10 4.62 0.58 -4.97
CA GLY A 10 3.92 1.84 -5.14
C GLY A 10 2.41 1.68 -5.33
N PRO A 11 1.71 2.74 -5.77
CA PRO A 11 2.23 4.10 -6.05
C PRO A 11 2.58 4.88 -4.76
N ALA A 12 2.89 6.17 -4.91
CA ALA A 12 3.08 7.07 -3.77
C ALA A 12 1.80 7.19 -2.93
N GLY A 13 1.95 7.48 -1.63
CA GLY A 13 0.88 7.56 -0.64
C GLY A 13 0.45 6.21 -0.05
N THR A 14 1.10 5.10 -0.42
CA THR A 14 0.74 3.77 0.07
C THR A 14 1.25 3.47 1.48
N ASN A 15 0.70 2.43 2.10
CA ASN A 15 1.20 1.92 3.38
C ASN A 15 2.62 1.34 3.28
N CYS A 16 3.00 0.80 2.12
CA CYS A 16 4.36 0.31 1.87
C CYS A 16 5.37 1.45 1.86
N GLU A 17 5.06 2.58 1.22
CA GLU A 17 5.91 3.77 1.27
C GLU A 17 6.06 4.31 2.70
N LYS A 18 4.95 4.45 3.42
CA LYS A 18 4.95 4.86 4.85
C LYS A 18 5.83 3.92 5.68
N ALA A 19 5.75 2.61 5.46
CA ALA A 19 6.54 1.61 6.17
C ALA A 19 8.04 1.75 5.86
N GLY A 20 8.41 2.03 4.61
CA GLY A 20 9.80 2.23 4.20
C GLY A 20 10.45 3.40 4.93
N TYR A 21 9.78 4.56 4.91
CA TYR A 21 10.27 5.75 5.62
C TYR A 21 10.29 5.56 7.15
N LEU A 22 9.31 4.85 7.72
CA LEU A 22 9.30 4.54 9.15
C LEU A 22 10.50 3.65 9.54
N TRP A 23 10.79 2.62 8.74
CA TRP A 23 11.92 1.72 9.01
C TRP A 23 13.26 2.47 8.95
N LEU A 24 13.47 3.31 7.93
CA LEU A 24 14.67 4.15 7.81
C LEU A 24 14.84 5.05 9.04
N LYS A 25 13.76 5.73 9.44
CA LYS A 25 13.75 6.61 10.61
C LYS A 25 14.08 5.86 11.90
N ASN A 26 13.43 4.72 12.15
CA ASN A 26 13.63 3.95 13.38
C ASN A 26 15.03 3.34 13.48
N ASN A 27 15.67 3.08 12.35
CA ASN A 27 17.03 2.55 12.29
C ASN A 27 18.11 3.63 12.14
N ASN A 28 17.75 4.92 12.23
CA ASN A 28 18.67 6.05 12.08
C ASN A 28 19.47 6.00 10.77
N PHE A 29 18.82 5.60 9.67
CA PHE A 29 19.38 5.71 8.33
C PHE A 29 18.86 6.97 7.65
N ASN A 30 19.76 7.68 6.97
CA ASN A 30 19.35 8.61 5.92
C ASN A 30 19.08 7.80 4.66
N GLY A 31 18.09 8.16 3.87
CA GLY A 31 17.72 7.30 2.75
C GLY A 31 16.47 7.75 2.03
N GLU A 32 16.15 7.01 0.98
CA GLU A 32 14.96 7.21 0.17
C GLU A 32 14.18 5.91 0.01
N VAL A 33 12.92 6.05 -0.37
CA VAL A 33 12.04 4.94 -0.75
C VAL A 33 11.77 5.03 -2.24
N ILE A 34 12.15 4.00 -2.99
CA ILE A 34 11.89 3.89 -4.43
C ILE A 34 10.69 2.96 -4.65
N LEU A 35 9.75 3.42 -5.48
CA LEU A 35 8.46 2.77 -5.67
C LEU A 35 8.39 2.06 -7.02
N TYR A 36 7.84 0.85 -7.01
CA TYR A 36 7.72 -0.04 -8.16
C TYR A 36 6.28 -0.51 -8.35
N SER A 37 5.96 -1.00 -9.54
CA SER A 37 4.63 -1.58 -9.81
C SER A 37 4.47 -2.96 -9.18
N THR A 38 5.58 -3.68 -8.97
CA THR A 38 5.62 -5.00 -8.32
C THR A 38 6.85 -5.13 -7.42
N LEU A 39 6.81 -6.05 -6.44
CA LEU A 39 7.99 -6.33 -5.62
C LEU A 39 9.07 -7.09 -6.40
N GLU A 40 8.68 -7.81 -7.44
CA GLU A 40 9.56 -8.52 -8.36
C GLU A 40 10.47 -7.56 -9.14
N GLU A 41 9.90 -6.47 -9.67
CA GLU A 41 10.67 -5.39 -10.30
C GLU A 41 11.64 -4.73 -9.31
N ALA A 42 11.15 -4.41 -8.11
CA ALA A 42 11.97 -3.84 -7.04
C ALA A 42 13.16 -4.75 -6.68
N LEU A 43 12.93 -6.06 -6.59
CA LEU A 43 13.94 -7.05 -6.25
C LEU A 43 15.09 -7.10 -7.28
N VAL A 44 14.80 -6.90 -8.56
CA VAL A 44 15.83 -6.85 -9.62
C VAL A 44 16.85 -5.75 -9.32
N GLU A 45 16.41 -4.58 -8.84
CA GLU A 45 17.31 -3.48 -8.48
C GLU A 45 18.06 -3.76 -7.17
N VAL A 46 17.36 -4.27 -6.14
CA VAL A 46 17.98 -4.63 -4.86
C VAL A 46 19.13 -5.63 -5.03
N LYS A 47 19.01 -6.58 -5.97
CA LYS A 47 20.08 -7.54 -6.25
C LYS A 47 21.35 -6.91 -6.84
N LYS A 48 21.26 -5.74 -7.48
CA LYS A 48 22.43 -5.06 -8.08
C LYS A 48 23.31 -4.38 -7.05
N ASN A 49 22.76 -3.99 -5.89
CA ASN A 49 23.46 -3.24 -4.87
C ASN A 49 23.28 -3.85 -3.49
N LYS A 50 24.37 -4.30 -2.88
CA LYS A 50 24.36 -4.99 -1.57
C LYS A 50 23.85 -4.13 -0.40
N GLN A 51 23.77 -2.81 -0.58
CA GLN A 51 23.27 -1.90 0.45
C GLN A 51 21.76 -1.67 0.38
N ASP A 52 21.14 -2.02 -0.73
CA ASP A 52 19.72 -1.80 -0.95
C ASP A 52 18.90 -2.90 -0.28
N LEU A 53 17.68 -2.55 0.10
CA LEU A 53 16.76 -3.42 0.82
C LEU A 53 15.42 -3.43 0.11
N LEU A 54 14.75 -4.57 0.12
CA LEU A 54 13.38 -4.71 -0.33
C LEU A 54 12.43 -4.65 0.88
N LEU A 55 11.37 -3.86 0.81
CA LEU A 55 10.28 -3.90 1.77
C LEU A 55 9.04 -4.53 1.15
N GLY A 56 8.51 -5.57 1.79
CA GLY A 56 7.27 -6.24 1.41
C GLY A 56 6.24 -6.24 2.54
N CYS A 57 4.97 -6.05 2.18
CA CYS A 57 3.86 -6.27 3.11
C CYS A 57 3.61 -7.79 3.27
N ALA A 58 3.38 -8.26 4.50
CA ALA A 58 3.22 -9.68 4.80
C ALA A 58 2.04 -10.35 4.07
N VAL A 59 1.04 -9.56 3.65
CA VAL A 59 -0.12 -10.03 2.88
C VAL A 59 0.04 -9.82 1.37
N TYR A 60 1.24 -9.49 0.89
CA TYR A 60 1.51 -9.45 -0.55
C TYR A 60 1.34 -10.87 -1.14
N PRO A 61 0.49 -11.08 -2.17
CA PRO A 61 0.13 -12.41 -2.65
C PRO A 61 1.33 -13.30 -3.00
N ASP A 62 2.35 -12.72 -3.64
CA ASP A 62 3.52 -13.42 -4.13
C ASP A 62 4.75 -13.30 -3.21
N LEU A 63 4.56 -12.92 -1.94
CA LEU A 63 5.70 -12.76 -1.01
C LEU A 63 6.48 -14.06 -0.83
N HIS A 64 5.77 -15.19 -0.83
CA HIS A 64 6.37 -16.52 -0.80
C HIS A 64 7.31 -16.76 -2.00
N HIS A 65 6.96 -16.28 -3.20
CA HIS A 65 7.85 -16.36 -4.36
C HIS A 65 9.10 -15.51 -4.19
N ILE A 66 8.96 -14.28 -3.67
CA ILE A 66 10.09 -13.39 -3.37
C ILE A 66 11.06 -14.05 -2.39
N VAL A 67 10.56 -14.72 -1.35
CA VAL A 67 11.42 -15.40 -0.37
C VAL A 67 12.05 -16.67 -0.95
N PHE A 68 11.23 -17.63 -1.38
CA PHE A 68 11.70 -18.98 -1.68
C PHE A 68 12.52 -19.08 -2.98
N LYS A 69 12.27 -18.22 -3.97
CA LYS A 69 13.07 -18.20 -5.21
C LYS A 69 14.44 -17.55 -5.04
N ASN A 70 14.70 -16.92 -3.88
CA ASN A 70 15.90 -16.10 -3.66
C ASN A 70 16.70 -16.50 -2.42
N LEU A 71 16.44 -17.68 -1.82
CA LEU A 71 17.05 -18.13 -0.56
C LEU A 71 18.58 -18.15 -0.53
N ILE A 72 19.21 -18.32 -1.69
CA ILE A 72 20.66 -18.39 -1.83
C ILE A 72 21.28 -16.98 -1.70
N GLU A 73 20.62 -15.97 -2.26
CA GLU A 73 21.16 -14.62 -2.39
C GLU A 73 20.60 -13.63 -1.35
N MET A 74 19.38 -13.88 -0.88
CA MET A 74 18.59 -12.96 -0.06
C MET A 74 18.11 -13.62 1.22
N GLU A 75 17.91 -12.80 2.25
CA GLU A 75 17.27 -13.21 3.49
C GLU A 75 16.41 -12.08 4.08
N ILE A 76 15.44 -12.45 4.91
CA ILE A 76 14.70 -11.49 5.73
C ILE A 76 15.66 -10.98 6.81
N LYS A 77 15.92 -9.67 6.82
CA LYS A 77 16.79 -8.98 7.77
C LYS A 77 16.03 -8.48 8.98
N ASP A 78 14.76 -8.15 8.81
CA ASP A 78 13.92 -7.57 9.86
C ASP A 78 12.43 -7.73 9.52
N SER A 79 11.58 -7.58 10.52
CA SER A 79 10.12 -7.48 10.37
C SER A 79 9.53 -6.62 11.47
N PHE A 80 8.51 -5.84 11.13
CA PHE A 80 7.86 -4.96 12.10
C PHE A 80 6.37 -4.82 11.79
N ILE A 81 5.60 -4.49 12.82
CA ILE A 81 4.18 -4.17 12.71
C ILE A 81 4.02 -2.66 12.87
N MET A 82 3.25 -2.03 12.01
CA MET A 82 2.83 -0.65 12.19
C MET A 82 1.35 -0.47 11.79
N PRO A 83 0.66 0.54 12.35
CA PRO A 83 -0.67 0.87 11.88
C PRO A 83 -0.62 1.42 10.44
N THR A 84 -1.52 0.91 9.60
CA THR A 84 -1.78 1.48 8.28
C THR A 84 -2.37 2.89 8.41
N TRP A 85 -2.45 3.62 7.31
CA TRP A 85 -3.46 4.66 7.19
C TRP A 85 -4.85 4.05 7.42
N ASN A 86 -5.75 4.83 8.03
CA ASN A 86 -7.12 4.38 8.24
C ASN A 86 -7.77 3.97 6.92
N MET A 87 -8.50 2.86 6.95
CA MET A 87 -9.36 2.47 5.85
C MET A 87 -10.66 3.24 5.95
N VAL A 88 -11.11 3.84 4.84
CA VAL A 88 -12.27 4.74 4.83
C VAL A 88 -13.14 4.48 3.61
N LEU A 89 -14.43 4.74 3.76
CA LEU A 89 -15.35 4.96 2.64
C LEU A 89 -15.39 6.45 2.35
N ALA A 90 -15.16 6.83 1.08
CA ALA A 90 -15.13 8.21 0.67
C ALA A 90 -15.89 8.46 -0.64
N VAL A 91 -16.29 9.71 -0.83
CA VAL A 91 -16.99 10.25 -2.01
C VAL A 91 -16.40 11.59 -2.40
N LYS A 92 -16.66 12.05 -3.63
CA LYS A 92 -16.14 13.33 -4.12
C LYS A 92 -16.87 14.56 -3.58
N ASP A 93 -18.19 14.50 -3.43
CA ASP A 93 -19.01 15.60 -2.85
C ASP A 93 -19.61 15.13 -1.53
N LYS A 94 -19.52 15.97 -0.49
CA LYS A 94 -20.10 15.70 0.84
C LYS A 94 -21.62 15.47 0.82
N ASN A 95 -22.32 15.93 -0.21
CA ASN A 95 -23.76 15.77 -0.37
C ASN A 95 -24.12 14.48 -1.14
N THR A 96 -23.13 13.74 -1.65
CA THR A 96 -23.35 12.48 -2.34
C THR A 96 -23.95 11.45 -1.38
N SER A 97 -25.12 10.92 -1.75
CA SER A 97 -25.75 9.79 -1.05
C SER A 97 -25.48 8.50 -1.82
N LEU A 98 -24.88 7.51 -1.16
CA LEU A 98 -24.66 6.19 -1.74
C LEU A 98 -25.95 5.37 -1.71
N THR A 99 -26.20 4.66 -2.80
CA THR A 99 -27.30 3.69 -2.95
C THR A 99 -26.74 2.31 -3.29
N LYS A 100 -27.58 1.27 -3.20
CA LYS A 100 -27.17 -0.09 -3.58
C LYS A 100 -26.75 -0.22 -5.05
N GLU A 101 -27.19 0.70 -5.91
CA GLU A 101 -26.81 0.76 -7.33
C GLU A 101 -25.54 1.59 -7.61
N SER A 102 -24.99 2.27 -6.60
CA SER A 102 -23.83 3.17 -6.79
C SER A 102 -22.55 2.37 -7.04
N THR A 103 -21.81 2.60 -8.12
CA THR A 103 -20.52 1.91 -8.29
C THR A 103 -19.48 2.42 -7.30
N ILE A 104 -18.89 1.52 -6.51
CA ILE A 104 -17.82 1.83 -5.54
C ILE A 104 -16.52 1.16 -5.96
N SER A 105 -15.43 1.92 -6.08
CA SER A 105 -14.11 1.34 -6.38
C SER A 105 -13.41 0.84 -5.11
N SER A 106 -12.67 -0.26 -5.22
CA SER A 106 -11.87 -0.80 -4.11
C SER A 106 -10.72 -1.67 -4.59
N HIS A 107 -9.63 -1.72 -3.82
CA HIS A 107 -8.68 -2.83 -3.93
C HIS A 107 -9.37 -4.16 -3.55
N PRO A 108 -8.97 -5.32 -4.12
CA PRO A 108 -9.54 -6.62 -3.75
C PRO A 108 -9.53 -6.93 -2.24
N ALA A 109 -8.44 -6.62 -1.53
CA ALA A 109 -8.32 -6.97 -0.11
C ALA A 109 -9.43 -6.36 0.79
N PRO A 110 -9.75 -5.05 0.71
CA PRO A 110 -10.86 -4.47 1.46
C PRO A 110 -12.20 -4.44 0.70
N ALA A 111 -12.34 -5.12 -0.45
CA ALA A 111 -13.54 -5.02 -1.30
C ALA A 111 -14.86 -5.37 -0.59
N HIS A 112 -14.80 -6.24 0.42
CA HIS A 112 -15.97 -6.57 1.24
C HIS A 112 -16.58 -5.36 1.96
N LEU A 113 -15.77 -4.33 2.31
CA LEU A 113 -16.26 -3.09 2.91
C LEU A 113 -17.13 -2.31 1.92
N ALA A 114 -16.78 -2.31 0.62
CA ALA A 114 -17.57 -1.67 -0.42
C ALA A 114 -18.93 -2.35 -0.58
N SER A 115 -18.94 -3.69 -0.51
CA SER A 115 -20.15 -4.50 -0.63
C SER A 115 -21.20 -4.25 0.46
N LEU A 116 -20.80 -3.67 1.60
CA LEU A 116 -21.76 -3.26 2.64
C LEU A 116 -22.69 -2.14 2.13
N TYR A 117 -22.20 -1.28 1.23
CA TYR A 117 -22.89 -0.08 0.77
C TYR A 117 -23.46 -0.21 -0.65
N SER A 118 -22.89 -1.08 -1.48
CA SER A 118 -23.30 -1.26 -2.87
C SER A 118 -23.20 -2.71 -3.36
N GLU A 119 -24.03 -3.07 -4.34
CA GLU A 119 -23.95 -4.34 -5.07
C GLU A 119 -22.91 -4.27 -6.22
N HIS A 120 -22.47 -3.07 -6.62
CA HIS A 120 -21.55 -2.85 -7.73
C HIS A 120 -20.18 -2.39 -7.25
N VAL A 121 -19.24 -3.34 -7.11
CA VAL A 121 -17.85 -3.06 -6.72
C VAL A 121 -16.93 -3.11 -7.93
N LYS A 122 -16.26 -1.99 -8.23
CA LYS A 122 -15.21 -1.91 -9.25
C LYS A 122 -13.85 -2.21 -8.63
N LEU A 123 -13.27 -3.37 -8.95
CA LEU A 123 -11.95 -3.74 -8.45
C LEU A 123 -10.83 -2.97 -9.18
N VAL A 124 -9.86 -2.48 -8.40
CA VAL A 124 -8.65 -1.79 -8.89
C VAL A 124 -7.39 -2.25 -8.16
N ASN A 125 -6.22 -1.90 -8.67
CA ASN A 125 -4.95 -2.49 -8.22
C ASN A 125 -4.35 -1.86 -6.95
N SER A 126 -4.92 -0.77 -6.41
CA SER A 126 -4.49 -0.20 -5.13
C SER A 126 -5.57 0.69 -4.50
N ASN A 127 -5.46 0.96 -3.20
CA ASN A 127 -6.33 1.94 -2.52
C ASN A 127 -6.18 3.34 -3.13
N VAL A 128 -4.96 3.74 -3.50
CA VAL A 128 -4.70 5.04 -4.16
C VAL A 128 -5.42 5.09 -5.51
N GLN A 129 -5.39 4.02 -6.30
CA GLN A 129 -6.16 3.95 -7.55
C GLN A 129 -7.66 4.06 -7.28
N ALA A 130 -8.20 3.46 -6.22
CA ALA A 130 -9.62 3.59 -5.89
C ALA A 130 -10.01 5.04 -5.60
N ALA A 131 -9.18 5.78 -4.86
CA ALA A 131 -9.39 7.21 -4.66
C ALA A 131 -9.38 8.00 -5.98
N LEU A 132 -8.45 7.67 -6.90
CA LEU A 132 -8.38 8.30 -8.22
C LEU A 132 -9.62 8.01 -9.07
N GLU A 133 -10.16 6.78 -9.04
CA GLU A 133 -11.41 6.45 -9.73
C GLU A 133 -12.58 7.31 -9.22
N CYS A 134 -12.67 7.52 -7.90
CA CYS A 134 -13.70 8.38 -7.30
C CYS A 134 -13.49 9.86 -7.64
N ALA A 135 -12.26 10.37 -7.53
CA ALA A 135 -11.93 11.76 -7.83
C ALA A 135 -12.21 12.12 -9.31
N ASN A 136 -12.04 11.17 -10.22
CA ASN A 136 -12.27 11.32 -11.66
C ASN A 136 -13.71 11.02 -12.10
N ASP A 137 -14.66 10.88 -11.16
CA ASP A 137 -16.07 10.56 -11.45
C ASP A 137 -16.30 9.21 -12.16
N ASN A 138 -15.29 8.32 -12.17
CA ASN A 138 -15.44 6.96 -12.73
C ASN A 138 -16.22 6.03 -11.79
N THR A 139 -16.30 6.38 -10.50
CA THR A 139 -17.09 5.69 -9.47
C THR A 139 -17.69 6.71 -8.52
N VAL A 140 -18.85 6.41 -7.95
CA VAL A 140 -19.58 7.32 -7.03
C VAL A 140 -18.85 7.44 -5.69
N GLY A 141 -18.28 6.33 -5.21
CA GLY A 141 -17.47 6.28 -4.00
C GLY A 141 -16.29 5.33 -4.12
N CYS A 142 -15.44 5.32 -3.10
CA CYS A 142 -14.31 4.39 -3.02
C CYS A 142 -14.07 3.91 -1.58
N ILE A 143 -13.62 2.67 -1.45
CA ILE A 143 -12.90 2.21 -0.26
C ILE A 143 -11.41 2.48 -0.48
N THR A 144 -10.84 3.33 0.35
CA THR A 144 -9.46 3.79 0.20
C THR A 144 -8.82 4.10 1.56
N THR A 145 -7.65 4.74 1.57
CA THR A 145 -6.98 5.19 2.80
C THR A 145 -7.23 6.67 3.09
N LEU A 146 -7.18 7.05 4.36
CA LEU A 146 -7.24 8.46 4.79
C LEU A 146 -6.22 9.34 4.06
N LYS A 147 -5.01 8.83 3.82
CA LYS A 147 -3.97 9.53 3.08
C LYS A 147 -4.39 9.83 1.62
N ALA A 148 -4.93 8.83 0.93
CA ALA A 148 -5.41 8.99 -0.44
C ALA A 148 -6.62 9.93 -0.53
N VAL A 149 -7.52 9.91 0.46
CA VAL A 149 -8.61 10.89 0.58
C VAL A 149 -8.08 12.32 0.64
N GLN A 150 -7.11 12.57 1.52
CA GLN A 150 -6.54 13.90 1.70
C GLN A 150 -5.83 14.41 0.45
N GLU A 151 -5.09 13.54 -0.25
CA GLU A 151 -4.37 13.91 -1.48
C GLU A 151 -5.28 14.16 -2.68
N ASN A 152 -6.48 13.56 -2.69
CA ASN A 152 -7.44 13.69 -3.79
C ASN A 152 -8.63 14.61 -3.44
N GLY A 153 -8.62 15.25 -2.28
CA GLY A 153 -9.68 16.16 -1.85
C GLY A 153 -11.06 15.50 -1.71
N LEU A 154 -11.10 14.23 -1.32
CA LEU A 154 -12.35 13.49 -1.12
C LEU A 154 -12.95 13.75 0.28
N HIS A 155 -14.21 13.38 0.45
CA HIS A 155 -14.93 13.45 1.72
C HIS A 155 -15.20 12.05 2.28
N ILE A 156 -14.92 11.88 3.57
CA ILE A 156 -15.13 10.61 4.29
C ILE A 156 -16.60 10.49 4.67
N ILE A 157 -17.20 9.33 4.37
CA ILE A 157 -18.52 8.92 4.87
C ILE A 157 -18.36 8.06 6.13
N GLU A 158 -17.41 7.13 6.12
CA GLU A 158 -17.17 6.19 7.21
C GLU A 158 -15.66 5.98 7.38
N ASP A 159 -15.21 5.93 8.63
CA ASP A 159 -13.82 5.62 8.98
C ASP A 159 -13.77 4.28 9.74
N PHE A 160 -13.19 3.27 9.10
CA PHE A 160 -13.06 1.92 9.66
C PHE A 160 -11.80 1.76 10.53
N GLY A 161 -10.99 2.81 10.66
CA GLY A 161 -9.77 2.81 11.46
C GLY A 161 -8.57 2.17 10.78
N GLU A 162 -7.47 2.13 11.53
CA GLU A 162 -6.21 1.52 11.11
C GLU A 162 -6.23 -0.01 11.24
N VAL A 163 -5.44 -0.67 10.38
CA VAL A 163 -5.15 -2.11 10.50
C VAL A 163 -3.69 -2.25 10.92
N PRO A 164 -3.37 -2.93 12.04
CA PRO A 164 -2.00 -3.32 12.34
C PRO A 164 -1.49 -4.27 11.26
N MET A 165 -0.48 -3.85 10.50
CA MET A 165 0.03 -4.60 9.36
C MET A 165 1.50 -4.95 9.54
N CYS A 166 1.85 -6.20 9.24
CA CYS A 166 3.22 -6.68 9.26
C CYS A 166 3.93 -6.36 7.94
N PHE A 167 5.15 -5.85 8.05
CA PHE A 167 6.07 -5.59 6.95
C PHE A 167 7.38 -6.33 7.18
N THR A 168 8.01 -6.74 6.08
CA THR A 168 9.25 -7.52 6.06
C THR A 168 10.31 -6.76 5.29
N ILE A 169 11.54 -6.78 5.79
CA ILE A 169 12.72 -6.21 5.14
C ILE A 169 13.60 -7.35 4.66
N HIS A 170 13.95 -7.34 3.38
CA HIS A 170 14.82 -8.34 2.76
C HIS A 170 16.09 -7.67 2.26
N GLY A 171 17.22 -8.36 2.40
CA GLY A 171 18.52 -7.88 1.95
C GLY A 171 19.45 -9.03 1.57
N HIS A 172 20.61 -8.69 1.03
CA HIS A 172 21.62 -9.69 0.65
C HIS A 172 22.04 -10.54 1.83
N ARG A 173 22.10 -11.85 1.62
CA ARG A 173 22.60 -12.83 2.59
C ARG A 173 24.11 -12.61 2.81
N HIS A 174 24.56 -12.70 4.07
CA HIS A 174 25.98 -12.59 4.44
C HIS A 174 26.68 -13.93 4.40
#